data_AF-A0A1K1NP70-F1
#
_entry.id   AF-A0A1K1NP70-F1
#
_cell.length_a   1.000
_cell.length_b   1.000
_cell.length_c   1.000
_cell.angle_alpha   90.00
_cell.angle_beta   90.00
_cell.angle_gamma   90.00
#
_symmetry.space_group_name_H-M   'P 1'
#
loop_
_entity.id
_entity.type
_entity.pdbx_description
1 polymer ?
#
loop_
_entity_poly.entity_id
_entity_poly.type
_entity_poly.pdbx_seq_one_letter_code
_entity_poly.pdbx_strand_id
1 'polypeptide(L)'
;MKEEQFWKIIEQSWEDSPQIKKQRDEAKDNEESLEQLSYKLEEDITENYIKRLSKLGKEELTEFIHFLEERIYHIDRKEIHTYTDGSDDGFLYCRCFILGMGKDYYNSIDKNPSKAKFDLEAEGFGFSAYQVYEELFNEEFDRYSSHSMESCSNSNGWSE
;
A
#
# COMPACT_ATOMS: atom_id res chain seq x y z
N MET A 1 -11.70 -3.96 -12.57
CA MET A 1 -12.37 -3.06 -11.61
C MET A 1 -11.98 -1.63 -11.96
N LYS A 2 -12.67 -0.63 -11.41
CA LYS A 2 -12.25 0.78 -11.56
C LYS A 2 -11.35 1.21 -10.39
N GLU A 3 -10.49 2.20 -10.62
CA GLU A 3 -9.61 2.75 -9.58
C GLU A 3 -10.38 3.20 -8.31
N GLU A 4 -11.59 3.74 -8.48
CA GLU A 4 -12.46 4.11 -7.35
C GLU A 4 -12.82 2.91 -6.47
N GLN A 5 -13.01 1.72 -7.05
CA GLN A 5 -13.30 0.50 -6.31
C GLN A 5 -12.06 -0.02 -5.57
N PHE A 6 -10.89 0.11 -6.18
CA PHE A 6 -9.60 -0.21 -5.54
C PHE A 6 -9.43 0.60 -4.25
N TRP A 7 -9.52 1.93 -4.34
CA TRP A 7 -9.40 2.80 -3.16
C TRP A 7 -10.51 2.58 -2.14
N LYS A 8 -11.72 2.27 -2.61
CA LYS A 8 -12.84 1.97 -1.73
C LYS A 8 -12.58 0.74 -0.88
N ILE A 9 -11.96 -0.31 -1.41
CA ILE A 9 -11.62 -1.50 -0.60
C ILE A 9 -10.68 -1.11 0.54
N ILE A 10 -9.62 -0.37 0.26
CA ILE A 10 -8.66 0.10 1.26
C ILE A 10 -9.37 0.94 2.32
N GLU A 11 -10.16 1.95 1.91
CA GLU A 11 -10.86 2.82 2.86
C GLU A 11 -11.85 2.03 3.74
N GLN A 12 -12.57 1.08 3.15
CA GLN A 12 -13.51 0.27 3.91
C GLN A 12 -12.81 -0.70 4.89
N SER A 13 -11.56 -1.11 4.64
CA SER A 13 -10.76 -1.87 5.62
C SER A 13 -10.50 -1.06 6.89
N TRP A 14 -10.33 0.27 6.74
CA TRP A 14 -10.24 1.19 7.87
C TRP A 14 -11.61 1.40 8.54
N GLU A 15 -12.70 1.51 7.78
CA GLU A 15 -14.05 1.64 8.32
C GLU A 15 -14.48 0.46 9.21
N ASP A 16 -13.94 -0.73 8.99
CA ASP A 16 -14.17 -1.90 9.83
C ASP A 16 -13.52 -1.79 11.23
N SER A 17 -12.60 -0.82 11.42
CA SER A 17 -11.97 -0.48 12.70
C SER A 17 -12.15 1.01 13.04
N PRO A 18 -13.35 1.47 13.44
CA PRO A 18 -13.66 2.90 13.57
C PRO A 18 -12.75 3.70 14.51
N GLN A 19 -12.24 3.07 15.58
CA GLN A 19 -11.32 3.71 16.52
C GLN A 19 -9.95 3.97 15.88
N ILE A 20 -9.41 2.99 15.16
CA ILE A 20 -8.13 3.09 14.45
C ILE A 20 -8.28 4.07 13.27
N LYS A 21 -9.39 4.01 12.54
CA LYS A 21 -9.69 5.00 11.48
C LYS A 21 -9.70 6.42 12.02
N LYS A 22 -10.31 6.65 13.18
CA LYS A 22 -10.30 7.96 13.81
C LYS A 22 -8.88 8.43 14.12
N GLN A 23 -8.03 7.56 14.65
CA GLN A 23 -6.61 7.86 14.88
C GLN A 23 -5.89 8.23 13.58
N ARG A 24 -6.11 7.46 12.50
CA ARG A 24 -5.59 7.75 11.16
C ARG A 24 -6.00 9.13 10.66
N ASP A 25 -7.29 9.46 10.76
CA ASP A 25 -7.84 10.73 10.29
C ASP A 25 -7.32 11.93 11.13
N GLU A 26 -6.95 11.71 12.40
CA GLU A 26 -6.41 12.73 13.30
C GLU A 26 -4.86 12.87 13.25
N ALA A 27 -4.14 11.84 12.81
CA ALA A 27 -2.68 11.77 12.83
C ALA A 27 -1.98 12.87 12.02
N LYS A 28 -2.56 13.28 10.88
CA LYS A 28 -1.97 14.28 9.96
C LYS A 28 -0.51 13.90 9.63
N ASP A 29 0.44 14.81 9.89
CA ASP A 29 1.89 14.61 9.69
C ASP A 29 2.62 14.33 11.03
N ASN A 30 1.92 13.95 12.11
CA ASN A 30 2.53 13.67 13.41
C ASN A 30 3.24 12.30 13.40
N GLU A 31 4.54 12.32 13.68
CA GLU A 31 5.43 11.16 13.56
C GLU A 31 5.05 10.00 14.47
N GLU A 32 4.84 10.24 15.77
CA GLU A 32 4.43 9.22 16.74
C GLU A 32 3.08 8.57 16.36
N SER A 33 2.13 9.36 15.86
CA SER A 33 0.84 8.84 15.40
C SER A 33 1.02 7.98 14.14
N LEU A 34 1.87 8.40 13.21
CA LEU A 34 2.14 7.64 11.99
C LEU A 34 2.88 6.32 12.27
N GLU A 35 3.81 6.32 13.21
CA GLU A 35 4.49 5.11 13.71
C GLU A 35 3.49 4.15 14.35
N GLN A 36 2.58 4.62 15.19
CA GLN A 36 1.51 3.77 15.72
C GLN A 36 0.63 3.20 14.61
N LEU A 37 0.36 4.00 13.57
CA LEU A 37 -0.46 3.58 12.44
C LEU A 37 0.25 2.57 11.53
N SER A 38 1.58 2.53 11.46
CA SER A 38 2.28 1.50 10.69
C SER A 38 2.03 0.12 11.31
N TYR A 39 2.18 -0.01 12.63
CA TYR A 39 1.84 -1.25 13.35
C TYR A 39 0.35 -1.63 13.18
N LYS A 40 -0.55 -0.64 13.26
CA LYS A 40 -1.99 -0.89 13.08
C LYS A 40 -2.36 -1.27 11.66
N LEU A 41 -1.66 -0.72 10.68
CA LEU A 41 -1.84 -1.09 9.28
C LEU A 41 -1.36 -2.52 9.03
N GLU A 42 -0.18 -2.87 9.53
CA GLU A 42 0.43 -4.19 9.39
C GLU A 42 -0.42 -5.30 10.04
N GLU A 43 -1.03 -5.02 11.19
CA GLU A 43 -1.85 -5.99 11.92
C GLU A 43 -3.36 -5.81 11.61
N ASP A 44 -4.03 -4.95 12.37
CA ASP A 44 -5.49 -4.84 12.44
C ASP A 44 -6.14 -4.54 11.08
N ILE A 45 -5.56 -3.62 10.30
CA ILE A 45 -6.15 -3.19 9.02
C ILE A 45 -5.86 -4.22 7.93
N THR A 46 -4.68 -4.85 7.93
CA THR A 46 -4.36 -5.94 7.01
C THR A 46 -5.32 -7.12 7.19
N GLU A 47 -5.71 -7.46 8.42
CA GLU A 47 -6.75 -8.48 8.63
C GLU A 47 -8.10 -8.11 8.01
N ASN A 48 -8.54 -6.86 8.17
CA ASN A 48 -9.80 -6.37 7.59
C ASN A 48 -9.73 -6.35 6.06
N TYR A 49 -8.58 -5.95 5.53
CA TYR A 49 -8.28 -5.93 4.11
C TYR A 49 -8.31 -7.32 3.49
N ILE A 50 -7.67 -8.32 4.12
CA ILE A 50 -7.74 -9.72 3.73
C ILE A 50 -9.19 -10.19 3.67
N LYS A 51 -10.00 -9.97 4.72
CA LYS A 51 -11.43 -10.36 4.76
C LYS A 51 -12.25 -9.75 3.61
N ARG A 52 -11.83 -8.61 3.06
CA ARG A 52 -12.48 -7.95 1.93
C ARG A 52 -12.03 -8.54 0.60
N LEU A 53 -10.72 -8.71 0.43
CA LEU A 53 -10.16 -9.34 -0.76
C LEU A 53 -10.66 -10.77 -0.93
N SER A 54 -10.84 -11.53 0.17
CA SER A 54 -11.35 -12.90 0.14
C SER A 54 -12.78 -13.04 -0.41
N LYS A 55 -13.49 -11.93 -0.65
CA LYS A 55 -14.86 -11.91 -1.21
C LYS A 55 -14.89 -11.61 -2.70
N LEU A 56 -13.76 -11.25 -3.30
CA LEU A 56 -13.66 -10.91 -4.71
C LEU A 56 -13.61 -12.18 -5.58
N GLY A 57 -14.15 -12.09 -6.79
CA GLY A 57 -13.91 -13.10 -7.82
C GLY A 57 -12.46 -13.06 -8.34
N LYS A 58 -12.06 -14.09 -9.10
CA LYS A 58 -10.69 -14.22 -9.62
C LYS A 58 -10.29 -13.02 -10.47
N GLU A 59 -11.15 -12.62 -11.39
CA GLU A 59 -10.90 -11.48 -12.28
C GLU A 59 -10.80 -10.18 -11.49
N GLU A 60 -11.71 -9.95 -10.54
CA GLU A 60 -11.71 -8.73 -9.72
C GLU A 60 -10.49 -8.63 -8.81
N LEU A 61 -10.06 -9.74 -8.19
CA LEU A 61 -8.85 -9.77 -7.38
C LEU A 61 -7.58 -9.60 -8.21
N THR A 62 -7.55 -10.17 -9.43
CA THR A 62 -6.44 -9.95 -10.38
C THR A 62 -6.30 -8.46 -10.72
N GLU A 63 -7.41 -7.82 -11.09
CA GLU A 63 -7.41 -6.40 -11.42
C GLU A 63 -7.06 -5.54 -10.20
N PHE A 64 -7.48 -5.94 -9.00
CA PHE A 64 -7.09 -5.29 -7.75
C PHE A 64 -5.58 -5.34 -7.54
N ILE A 65 -4.96 -6.51 -7.70
CA ILE A 65 -3.53 -6.71 -7.54
C ILE A 65 -2.76 -5.87 -8.57
N HIS A 66 -3.20 -5.82 -9.83
CA HIS A 66 -2.57 -4.96 -10.83
C HIS A 66 -2.64 -3.47 -10.49
N PHE A 67 -3.74 -2.99 -9.89
CA PHE A 67 -3.80 -1.62 -9.37
C PHE A 67 -2.82 -1.40 -8.20
N LEU A 68 -2.72 -2.36 -7.28
CA LEU A 68 -1.78 -2.29 -6.16
C LEU A 68 -0.33 -2.18 -6.67
N GLU A 69 0.06 -3.07 -7.58
CA GLU A 69 1.37 -3.06 -8.24
C GLU A 69 1.64 -1.73 -8.94
N GLU A 70 0.69 -1.25 -9.75
CA GLU A 70 0.82 -0.02 -10.52
C GLU A 70 0.97 1.22 -9.61
N ARG A 71 0.22 1.28 -8.50
CA ARG A 71 0.33 2.41 -7.55
C ARG A 71 1.65 2.38 -6.79
N ILE A 72 2.14 1.22 -6.37
CA ILE A 72 3.45 1.11 -5.70
C ILE A 72 4.60 1.44 -6.67
N TYR A 73 4.49 0.99 -7.92
CA TYR A 73 5.41 1.35 -9.00
C TYR A 73 5.41 2.86 -9.30
N HIS A 74 4.23 3.50 -9.31
CA HIS A 74 4.12 4.93 -9.59
C HIS A 74 4.90 5.81 -8.58
N ILE A 75 4.89 5.44 -7.30
CA ILE A 75 5.66 6.14 -6.25
C ILE A 75 7.07 5.56 -6.03
N ASP A 76 7.53 4.63 -6.87
CA ASP A 76 8.93 4.20 -6.94
C ASP A 76 9.80 5.32 -7.53
N ARG A 77 10.07 6.36 -6.74
CA ARG A 77 10.73 7.59 -7.20
C ARG A 77 11.84 8.01 -6.25
N LYS A 78 12.96 8.47 -6.83
CA LYS A 78 14.17 8.88 -6.10
C LYS A 78 13.89 10.00 -5.08
N GLU A 79 13.03 10.95 -5.43
CA GLU A 79 12.69 12.04 -4.52
C GLU A 79 11.81 11.61 -3.34
N ILE A 80 11.07 10.51 -3.44
CA ILE A 80 10.35 9.91 -2.29
C ILE A 80 11.32 9.08 -1.46
N HIS A 81 12.17 8.27 -2.11
CA HIS A 81 13.22 7.49 -1.46
C HIS A 81 14.14 8.34 -0.58
N THR A 82 14.41 9.58 -0.97
CA THR A 82 15.20 10.54 -0.17
C THR A 82 14.62 10.81 1.22
N TYR A 83 13.30 10.66 1.42
CA TYR A 83 12.62 10.94 2.69
C TYR A 83 12.18 9.68 3.45
N THR A 84 11.99 8.56 2.74
CA THR A 84 11.77 7.26 3.39
C THR A 84 13.09 6.59 3.78
N ASP A 85 14.19 6.93 3.10
CA ASP A 85 15.48 6.26 3.21
C ASP A 85 15.33 4.72 3.08
N GLY A 86 16.34 3.96 3.53
CA GLY A 86 16.26 2.52 3.71
C GLY A 86 16.91 1.71 2.58
N SER A 87 17.01 0.40 2.82
CA SER A 87 17.37 -0.59 1.79
C SER A 87 16.31 -0.63 0.68
N ASP A 88 16.59 -1.36 -0.39
CA ASP A 88 15.62 -1.59 -1.46
C ASP A 88 14.29 -2.16 -0.90
N ASP A 89 14.35 -3.10 0.04
CA ASP A 89 13.17 -3.67 0.72
C ASP A 89 12.47 -2.66 1.64
N GLY A 90 13.23 -1.90 2.44
CA GLY A 90 12.64 -0.90 3.34
C GLY A 90 11.87 0.19 2.57
N PHE A 91 12.40 0.60 1.40
CA PHE A 91 11.68 1.53 0.54
C PHE A 91 10.39 0.95 -0.04
N LEU A 92 10.41 -0.33 -0.44
CA LEU A 92 9.21 -1.03 -0.88
C LEU A 92 8.16 -1.07 0.24
N TYR A 93 8.56 -1.42 1.46
CA TYR A 93 7.63 -1.54 2.58
C TYR A 93 7.08 -0.18 3.02
N CYS A 94 7.88 0.88 2.91
CA CYS A 94 7.40 2.25 3.07
C CYS A 94 6.34 2.62 2.01
N ARG A 95 6.53 2.21 0.75
CA ARG A 95 5.52 2.44 -0.30
C ARG A 95 4.24 1.64 -0.05
N CYS A 96 4.34 0.43 0.51
CA CYS A 96 3.17 -0.33 0.96
C CYS A 96 2.39 0.41 2.06
N PHE A 97 3.08 1.00 3.04
CA PHE A 97 2.46 1.84 4.06
C PHE A 97 1.77 3.07 3.46
N ILE A 98 2.45 3.80 2.58
CA ILE A 98 1.92 5.00 1.92
C ILE A 98 0.61 4.68 1.18
N LEU A 99 0.57 3.56 0.45
CA LEU A 99 -0.62 3.10 -0.24
C LEU A 99 -1.72 2.66 0.73
N GLY A 100 -1.38 1.86 1.74
CA GLY A 100 -2.34 1.29 2.70
C GLY A 100 -3.00 2.33 3.62
N MET A 101 -2.32 3.45 3.88
CA MET A 101 -2.91 4.63 4.52
C MET A 101 -4.08 5.25 3.73
N GLY A 102 -4.20 4.93 2.45
CA GLY A 102 -5.32 5.29 1.61
C GLY A 102 -5.06 6.47 0.68
N LYS A 103 -6.07 6.75 -0.15
CA LYS A 103 -5.96 7.63 -1.32
C LYS A 103 -5.42 9.03 -1.01
N ASP A 104 -5.90 9.65 0.07
CA ASP A 104 -5.56 11.02 0.39
C ASP A 104 -4.10 11.14 0.86
N TYR A 105 -3.64 10.20 1.68
CA TYR A 105 -2.24 10.15 2.13
C TYR A 105 -1.30 9.87 0.96
N TYR A 106 -1.60 8.85 0.16
CA TYR A 106 -0.89 8.53 -1.08
C TYR A 106 -0.74 9.77 -1.99
N ASN A 107 -1.85 10.44 -2.31
CA ASN A 107 -1.84 11.62 -3.17
C ASN A 107 -1.09 12.81 -2.56
N SER A 108 -1.07 12.92 -1.23
CA SER A 108 -0.35 13.98 -0.53
C SER A 108 1.16 13.85 -0.70
N ILE A 109 1.68 12.62 -0.65
CA ILE A 109 3.09 12.28 -0.86
C ILE A 109 3.45 12.34 -2.34
N ASP A 110 2.58 11.81 -3.21
CA ASP A 110 2.80 11.87 -4.66
C ASP A 110 3.01 13.32 -5.14
N LYS A 111 2.25 14.26 -4.58
CA LYS A 111 2.39 15.69 -4.87
C LYS A 111 3.54 16.36 -4.10
N ASN A 112 3.82 15.92 -2.87
CA ASN A 112 4.82 16.51 -1.99
C ASN A 112 5.68 15.41 -1.34
N PRO A 113 6.72 14.92 -2.03
CA PRO A 113 7.58 13.82 -1.55
C PRO A 113 8.15 14.04 -0.14
N SER A 114 8.40 15.29 0.25
CA SER A 114 8.91 15.67 1.58
C SER A 114 7.97 15.34 2.75
N LYS A 115 6.73 14.91 2.48
CA LYS A 115 5.80 14.41 3.49
C LYS A 115 6.04 12.95 3.86
N ALA A 116 6.71 12.18 3.00
CA ALA A 116 7.09 10.82 3.32
C ALA A 116 8.01 10.81 4.55
N LYS A 117 7.97 9.70 5.28
CA LYS A 117 8.73 9.48 6.51
C LYS A 117 9.43 8.14 6.41
N PHE A 118 10.60 8.07 7.02
CA PHE A 118 11.39 6.85 7.13
C PHE A 118 10.80 5.90 8.19
N ASP A 119 11.13 4.62 8.09
CA ASP A 119 10.76 3.54 9.02
C ASP A 119 9.24 3.36 9.25
N LEU A 120 8.40 3.81 8.32
CA LEU A 120 6.96 3.55 8.33
C LEU A 120 6.63 2.45 7.33
N GLU A 121 6.68 1.21 7.78
CA GLU A 121 6.57 0.02 6.91
C GLU A 121 5.22 -0.69 7.07
N ALA A 122 4.74 -1.31 5.98
CA ALA A 122 3.58 -2.19 6.01
C ALA A 122 3.70 -3.31 4.95
N GLU A 123 4.73 -4.16 5.10
CA GLU A 123 5.01 -5.29 4.20
C GLU A 123 3.79 -6.21 4.04
N GLY A 124 3.23 -6.68 5.16
CA GLY A 124 2.10 -7.61 5.16
C GLY A 124 0.89 -7.04 4.43
N PHE A 125 0.63 -5.73 4.56
CA PHE A 125 -0.42 -5.08 3.79
C PHE A 125 -0.18 -5.19 2.28
N GLY A 126 1.03 -4.87 1.82
CA GLY A 126 1.38 -4.89 0.38
C GLY A 126 1.32 -6.29 -0.26
N PHE A 127 1.76 -7.32 0.47
CA PHE A 127 1.87 -8.68 -0.07
C PHE A 127 0.66 -9.58 0.19
N SER A 128 -0.22 -9.23 1.14
CA SER A 128 -1.39 -10.05 1.50
C SER A 128 -2.36 -10.29 0.32
N ALA A 129 -2.42 -9.40 -0.67
CA ALA A 129 -3.27 -9.61 -1.84
C ALA A 129 -2.85 -10.83 -2.68
N TYR A 130 -1.54 -11.07 -2.83
CA TYR A 130 -1.02 -12.27 -3.49
C TYR A 130 -1.37 -13.53 -2.69
N GLN A 131 -1.19 -13.47 -1.36
CA GLN A 131 -1.52 -14.59 -0.47
C GLN A 131 -3.01 -14.95 -0.57
N VAL A 132 -3.90 -13.95 -0.56
CA VAL A 132 -5.33 -14.17 -0.71
C VAL A 132 -5.67 -14.80 -2.07
N TYR A 133 -5.03 -14.36 -3.14
CA TYR A 133 -5.24 -14.97 -4.47
C TYR A 133 -4.81 -16.44 -4.48
N GLU A 134 -3.61 -16.72 -3.96
CA GLU A 134 -3.04 -18.06 -3.84
C GLU A 134 -3.96 -18.99 -3.04
N GLU A 135 -4.46 -18.53 -1.90
CA GLU A 135 -5.36 -19.30 -1.02
C GLU A 135 -6.73 -19.56 -1.66
N LEU A 136 -7.32 -18.56 -2.33
CA LEU A 136 -8.66 -18.69 -2.91
C LEU A 136 -8.68 -19.59 -4.15
N PHE A 137 -7.64 -19.50 -4.99
CA PHE A 137 -7.64 -20.14 -6.31
C PHE A 137 -6.66 -21.30 -6.42
N ASN A 138 -5.88 -21.56 -5.37
CA ASN A 138 -4.88 -22.63 -5.31
C ASN A 138 -3.91 -22.54 -6.52
N GLU A 139 -3.46 -21.33 -6.81
CA GLU A 139 -2.64 -20.94 -7.96
C GLU A 139 -1.77 -19.73 -7.58
N GLU A 140 -0.48 -19.79 -7.88
CA GLU A 140 0.42 -18.64 -7.67
C GLU A 140 0.02 -17.48 -8.57
N PHE A 141 -0.07 -16.28 -8.00
CA PHE A 141 -0.28 -15.09 -8.80
C PHE A 141 0.98 -14.79 -9.63
N ASP A 142 0.82 -14.50 -10.92
CA ASP A 142 1.92 -14.05 -11.78
C ASP A 142 2.30 -12.60 -11.43
N ARG A 143 3.11 -12.46 -10.38
CA ARG A 143 3.53 -11.17 -9.82
C ARG A 143 4.35 -10.40 -10.84
N TYR A 144 4.19 -9.08 -10.81
CA TYR A 144 4.94 -8.16 -11.66
C TYR A 144 4.70 -8.37 -13.16
N SER A 145 3.59 -9.02 -13.50
CA SER A 145 3.17 -9.26 -14.88
C SER A 145 2.89 -7.97 -15.64
N SER A 146 2.54 -6.88 -14.94
CA SER A 146 2.36 -5.55 -15.52
C SER A 146 3.31 -4.50 -14.94
N HIS A 147 3.40 -4.40 -13.62
CA HIS A 147 4.29 -3.45 -12.93
C HIS A 147 5.01 -4.14 -11.80
N SER A 148 6.33 -3.94 -11.69
CA SER A 148 7.07 -4.46 -10.54
C SER A 148 6.84 -3.56 -9.33
N MET A 149 6.62 -4.15 -8.16
CA MET A 149 6.61 -3.39 -6.92
C MET A 149 8.04 -3.07 -6.45
N GLU A 150 9.01 -3.90 -6.85
CA GLU A 150 10.41 -3.80 -6.42
C GLU A 150 10.97 -2.39 -6.61
N SER A 151 11.80 -1.98 -5.67
CA SER A 151 12.46 -0.67 -5.70
C SER A 151 13.36 -0.52 -6.92
N CYS A 152 13.45 0.70 -7.44
CA CYS A 152 14.21 1.03 -8.65
C CYS A 152 13.68 0.41 -9.96
N SER A 153 12.47 -0.17 -9.96
CA SER A 153 11.86 -0.73 -11.16
C SER A 153 11.21 0.32 -12.07
N ASN A 154 10.78 1.46 -11.52
CA ASN A 154 10.31 2.61 -12.30
C ASN A 154 11.47 3.44 -12.82
N SER A 155 12.09 2.98 -13.91
CA SER A 155 13.23 3.68 -14.53
C SER A 155 13.06 5.19 -14.73
N ASN A 156 11.84 5.69 -14.98
CA ASN A 156 11.56 7.12 -15.11
C ASN A 156 11.54 7.85 -13.74
N GLY A 157 11.11 7.17 -12.68
CA GLY A 157 11.15 7.69 -11.31
C GLY A 157 12.57 7.83 -10.73
N TRP A 158 13.56 7.22 -11.39
CA TRP A 158 14.95 7.18 -10.96
C TRP A 158 15.92 7.86 -11.93
N SER A 159 15.44 8.37 -13.07
CA SER A 159 16.24 9.18 -13.99
C SER A 159 16.55 10.56 -13.39
N GLU A 160 17.76 11.08 -13.63
CA GLU A 160 18.24 12.39 -13.15
C GLU A 160 17.56 13.60 -13.81
#